data_AF-A0A2G2Z2Q8-F1
#
_entry.id   AF-A0A2G2Z2Q8-F1
#
_cell.length_a   1.000
_cell.length_b   1.000
_cell.length_c   1.000
_cell.angle_alpha   90.00
_cell.angle_beta   90.00
_cell.angle_gamma   90.00
#
_symmetry.space_group_name_H-M   'P 1'
#
loop_
_entity.id
_entity.type
_entity.pdbx_description
1 polymer ?
#
loop_
_entity_poly.entity_id
_entity_poly.type
_entity_poly.pdbx_seq_one_letter_code
_entity_poly.pdbx_strand_id
1 'polypeptide(L)'
;MWIGRFLIVGAAAHVTIFMVRYYDPTTQYKDLLDCVIRHHDATISHLNWACIFLGFHNMFSDTAIQLQPIFAQCIRNTHDLAPGALAPGATASTILTREGGNLVAVDKKTALLPILLGTADFLVYHIHTFTIHVTVLILLKGVLFACSSHLIPDKANLGFYFPCDGPGREGTCQISSWDHVFLGLFWMYNSIFVVIFHFT
;
A
#
# COMPACT_ATOMS: atom_id res chain seq x y z
N MET A 1 -1.55 -13.67 -3.06
CA MET A 1 -1.81 -12.21 -3.01
C MET A 1 -3.05 -11.85 -2.20
N TRP A 2 -4.22 -12.40 -2.53
CA TRP A 2 -5.48 -12.17 -1.77
C TRP A 2 -5.35 -12.35 -0.25
N ILE A 3 -4.90 -13.53 0.19
CA ILE A 3 -4.78 -13.86 1.63
C ILE A 3 -3.90 -12.83 2.36
N GLY A 4 -2.71 -12.53 1.83
CA GLY A 4 -1.80 -11.56 2.47
C GLY A 4 -2.42 -10.19 2.66
N ARG A 5 -3.21 -9.72 1.69
CA ARG A 5 -3.87 -8.41 1.78
C ARG A 5 -5.08 -8.40 2.72
N PHE A 6 -5.84 -9.49 2.79
CA PHE A 6 -6.87 -9.66 3.81
C PHE A 6 -6.26 -9.63 5.21
N LEU A 7 -5.11 -10.26 5.42
CA LEU A 7 -4.38 -10.21 6.70
C LEU A 7 -3.92 -8.78 7.03
N ILE A 8 -3.48 -7.98 6.05
CA ILE A 8 -3.09 -6.58 6.26
C ILE A 8 -4.29 -5.73 6.69
N VAL A 9 -5.44 -5.84 5.98
CA VAL A 9 -6.66 -5.12 6.36
C VAL A 9 -7.16 -5.58 7.73
N GLY A 10 -7.10 -6.89 8.00
CA GLY A 10 -7.44 -7.46 9.29
C GLY A 10 -6.55 -6.96 10.42
N ALA A 11 -5.25 -6.80 10.18
CA ALA A 11 -4.32 -6.22 11.16
C ALA A 11 -4.71 -4.77 11.48
N ALA A 12 -5.00 -3.94 10.47
CA ALA A 12 -5.48 -2.58 10.68
C ALA A 12 -6.77 -2.55 11.51
N ALA A 13 -7.74 -3.42 11.20
CA ALA A 13 -8.98 -3.53 11.96
C ALA A 13 -8.73 -3.86 13.45
N HIS A 14 -7.84 -4.80 13.75
CA HIS A 14 -7.50 -5.16 15.12
C HIS A 14 -6.74 -4.05 15.87
N VAL A 15 -5.87 -3.32 15.18
CA VAL A 15 -5.22 -2.13 15.75
C VAL A 15 -6.27 -1.07 16.11
N THR A 16 -7.29 -0.89 15.27
CA THR A 16 -8.35 0.05 15.59
C THR A 16 -9.23 -0.40 16.75
N ILE A 17 -9.53 -1.71 16.85
CA ILE A 17 -10.23 -2.28 18.01
C ILE A 17 -9.41 -2.05 19.28
N PHE A 18 -8.09 -2.21 19.20
CA PHE A 18 -7.18 -1.86 20.29
C PHE A 18 -7.30 -0.40 20.69
N MET A 19 -7.26 0.53 19.73
CA MET A 19 -7.43 1.96 19.99
C MET A 19 -8.76 2.28 20.67
N VAL A 20 -9.85 1.65 20.27
CA VAL A 20 -11.17 1.95 20.86
C VAL A 20 -11.35 1.33 22.25
N ARG A 21 -10.88 0.09 22.46
CA ARG A 21 -11.23 -0.69 23.67
C ARG A 21 -10.17 -0.70 24.75
N TYR A 22 -8.90 -0.59 24.40
CA TYR A 22 -7.78 -0.88 25.30
C TYR A 22 -6.79 0.27 25.42
N TYR A 23 -6.87 1.28 24.54
CA TYR A 23 -6.01 2.46 24.64
C TYR A 23 -6.42 3.31 25.85
N ASP A 24 -5.47 3.55 26.74
CA ASP A 24 -5.63 4.46 27.87
C ASP A 24 -4.51 5.52 27.84
N PRO A 25 -4.84 6.81 27.61
CA PRO A 25 -3.87 7.88 27.51
C PRO A 25 -3.08 8.12 28.81
N THR A 26 -3.56 7.63 29.96
CA THR A 26 -2.85 7.76 31.24
C THR A 26 -1.68 6.79 31.35
N THR A 27 -1.79 5.62 30.72
CA THR A 27 -0.75 4.57 30.75
C THR A 27 0.34 4.78 29.70
N GLN A 28 0.01 5.48 28.61
CA GLN A 28 0.89 5.67 27.44
C GLN A 28 1.38 7.12 27.29
N TYR A 29 1.48 7.83 28.41
CA TYR A 29 1.86 9.24 28.43
C TYR A 29 3.29 9.47 27.94
N LYS A 30 3.45 10.34 26.93
CA LYS A 30 4.74 10.72 26.30
C LYS A 30 5.52 9.58 25.63
N ASP A 31 4.89 8.47 25.31
CA ASP A 31 5.50 7.45 24.45
C ASP A 31 5.39 7.81 22.96
N LEU A 32 6.01 7.01 22.09
CA LEU A 32 5.95 7.14 20.63
C LEU A 32 4.50 7.13 20.11
N LEU A 33 3.62 6.33 20.72
CA LEU A 33 2.21 6.27 20.31
C LEU A 33 1.48 7.60 20.55
N ASP A 34 1.66 8.20 21.73
CA ASP A 34 1.13 9.53 22.07
C ASP A 34 1.74 10.62 21.17
N CYS A 35 3.01 10.48 20.80
CA CYS A 35 3.61 11.35 19.79
C CYS A 35 2.83 11.26 18.46
N VAL A 36 2.65 10.07 17.91
CA VAL A 36 1.94 9.82 16.64
C VAL A 36 0.51 10.35 16.66
N ILE A 37 -0.23 10.10 17.73
CA ILE A 37 -1.61 10.57 17.87
C ILE A 37 -1.67 12.11 17.89
N ARG A 38 -0.71 12.81 18.53
CA ARG A 38 -0.73 14.28 18.57
C ARG A 38 -0.51 14.96 17.22
N HIS A 39 0.17 14.32 16.27
CA HIS A 39 0.42 14.87 14.93
C HIS A 39 -0.34 14.12 13.82
N HIS A 40 -1.39 13.38 14.17
CA HIS A 40 -2.14 12.55 13.23
C HIS A 40 -2.70 13.32 12.02
N ASP A 41 -3.11 14.59 12.20
CA ASP A 41 -3.56 15.46 11.10
C ASP A 41 -2.45 15.75 10.09
N ALA A 42 -1.22 15.99 10.56
CA ALA A 42 -0.06 16.20 9.69
C ALA A 42 0.31 14.93 8.91
N THR A 43 0.21 13.76 9.54
CA THR A 43 0.47 12.47 8.88
C THR A 43 -0.56 12.19 7.80
N ILE A 44 -1.86 12.36 8.10
CA ILE A 44 -2.93 12.09 7.13
C ILE A 44 -2.97 13.13 6.01
N SER A 45 -2.68 14.40 6.27
CA SER A 45 -2.63 15.43 5.22
C SER A 45 -1.48 15.19 4.23
N HIS A 46 -0.28 14.82 4.69
CA HIS A 46 0.82 14.46 3.80
C HIS A 46 0.50 13.21 2.97
N LEU A 47 -0.09 12.18 3.59
CA LEU A 47 -0.45 10.97 2.88
C LEU A 47 -1.56 11.21 1.85
N ASN A 48 -2.52 12.10 2.15
CA ASN A 48 -3.52 12.57 1.20
C ASN A 48 -2.86 13.30 0.01
N TRP A 49 -1.94 14.23 0.28
CA TRP A 49 -1.18 14.90 -0.78
C TRP A 49 -0.43 13.90 -1.67
N ALA A 50 0.25 12.92 -1.08
CA ALA A 50 0.96 11.88 -1.83
C ALA A 50 0.02 11.04 -2.71
N CYS A 51 -1.17 10.69 -2.20
CA CYS A 51 -2.18 9.96 -2.98
C CYS A 51 -2.68 10.78 -4.18
N ILE A 52 -2.94 12.08 -3.98
CA ILE A 52 -3.36 12.99 -5.05
C ILE A 52 -2.24 13.13 -6.09
N PHE A 53 -1.00 13.35 -5.63
CA PHE A 53 0.17 13.44 -6.49
C PHE A 53 0.32 12.19 -7.38
N LEU A 54 0.32 11.01 -6.76
CA LEU A 54 0.42 9.74 -7.49
C LEU A 54 -0.76 9.54 -8.46
N GLY A 55 -1.99 9.89 -8.06
CA GLY A 55 -3.16 9.77 -8.91
C GLY A 55 -3.07 10.56 -10.21
N PHE A 56 -2.56 11.80 -10.16
CA PHE A 56 -2.44 12.64 -11.35
C PHE A 56 -1.24 12.29 -12.25
N HIS A 57 -0.14 11.81 -11.69
CA HIS A 57 1.09 11.56 -12.45
C HIS A 57 1.12 10.21 -13.17
N ASN A 58 0.09 9.38 -13.03
CA ASN A 58 0.00 8.05 -13.65
C ASN A 58 -0.53 8.04 -15.10
N MET A 59 -0.81 9.19 -15.72
CA MET A 59 -1.60 9.27 -16.97
C MET A 59 -0.76 9.44 -18.27
N PHE A 60 0.54 9.11 -18.24
CA PHE A 60 1.41 9.25 -19.43
C PHE A 60 1.38 8.01 -20.32
N SER A 61 1.64 8.20 -21.62
CA SER A 61 1.63 7.14 -22.66
C SER A 61 3.00 7.01 -23.33
N ASP A 62 3.34 5.78 -23.71
CA ASP A 62 4.64 5.35 -24.25
C ASP A 62 5.06 6.04 -25.56
N THR A 63 4.12 6.61 -26.30
CA THR A 63 4.38 7.18 -27.63
C THR A 63 4.85 8.63 -27.62
N ALA A 64 4.79 9.34 -26.48
CA ALA A 64 5.15 10.74 -26.40
C ALA A 64 6.49 10.97 -25.69
N ILE A 65 6.63 10.50 -24.45
CA ILE A 65 7.83 10.68 -23.63
C ILE A 65 8.14 9.34 -22.95
N GLN A 66 9.34 8.81 -23.19
CA GLN A 66 9.76 7.55 -22.56
C GLN A 66 10.13 7.79 -21.10
N LEU A 67 9.45 7.10 -20.19
CA LEU A 67 9.75 7.09 -18.75
C LEU A 67 10.30 5.72 -18.38
N GLN A 68 11.64 5.59 -18.41
CA GLN A 68 12.31 4.32 -18.15
C GLN A 68 12.48 4.07 -16.64
N PRO A 69 12.27 2.83 -16.16
CA PRO A 69 12.49 2.46 -14.76
C PRO A 69 13.98 2.22 -14.46
N ILE A 70 14.80 3.27 -14.55
CA ILE A 70 16.28 3.20 -14.46
C ILE A 70 16.75 2.54 -13.16
N PHE A 71 16.10 2.82 -12.03
CA PHE A 71 16.47 2.21 -10.75
C PHE A 71 16.22 0.69 -10.71
N ALA A 72 15.09 0.23 -11.28
CA ALA A 72 14.80 -1.19 -11.36
C ALA A 72 15.78 -1.91 -12.31
N GLN A 73 16.13 -1.27 -13.42
CA GLN A 73 17.16 -1.76 -14.35
C GLN A 73 18.54 -1.81 -13.67
N CYS A 74 18.90 -0.82 -12.86
CA CYS A 74 20.16 -0.78 -12.10
C CYS A 74 20.25 -1.92 -11.07
N ILE A 75 19.19 -2.15 -10.29
CA ILE A 75 19.14 -3.25 -9.31
C ILE A 75 19.28 -4.59 -10.02
N ARG A 76 18.57 -4.77 -11.13
CA ARG A 76 18.66 -6.00 -11.93
C ARG A 76 20.06 -6.25 -12.46
N ASN A 77 20.73 -5.23 -13.00
CA ASN A 77 22.11 -5.34 -13.48
C ASN A 77 23.07 -5.76 -12.36
N THR A 78 22.84 -5.29 -11.13
CA THR A 78 23.65 -5.68 -9.96
C THR A 78 23.44 -7.15 -9.61
N HIS A 79 22.19 -7.63 -9.66
CA HIS A 79 21.87 -9.04 -9.40
C HIS A 79 22.43 -9.98 -10.48
N ASP A 80 22.46 -9.52 -11.73
CA ASP A 80 22.98 -10.29 -12.86
C ASP A 80 24.51 -10.38 -12.85
N LEU A 81 25.19 -9.33 -12.41
CA LEU A 81 26.65 -9.30 -12.26
C LEU A 81 27.13 -9.87 -10.91
N ALA A 82 26.21 -10.26 -10.02
CA ALA A 82 26.57 -10.78 -8.71
C ALA A 82 27.35 -12.11 -8.76
N PRO A 83 26.98 -13.13 -9.56
CA PRO A 83 27.68 -14.42 -9.57
C PRO A 83 29.15 -14.28 -9.97
N GLY A 84 30.05 -14.82 -9.16
CA GLY A 84 31.50 -14.76 -9.40
C GLY A 84 32.18 -13.43 -9.04
N ALA A 85 31.44 -12.33 -8.86
CA ALA A 85 31.98 -11.04 -8.42
C ALA A 85 31.51 -10.67 -7.00
N LEU A 86 30.25 -10.25 -6.85
CA LEU A 86 29.66 -9.86 -5.55
C LEU A 86 29.27 -11.08 -4.69
N ALA A 87 29.05 -12.22 -5.35
CA ALA A 87 28.74 -13.52 -4.75
C ALA A 87 29.67 -14.59 -5.36
N PRO A 88 30.92 -14.72 -4.86
CA PRO A 88 31.93 -15.62 -5.43
C PRO A 88 31.54 -17.10 -5.44
N GLY A 89 30.69 -17.53 -4.49
CA GLY A 89 30.19 -18.90 -4.42
C GLY A 89 28.94 -19.18 -5.26
N ALA A 90 28.34 -18.15 -5.88
CA ALA A 90 27.16 -18.32 -6.70
C ALA A 90 27.55 -18.59 -8.17
N THR A 91 26.96 -19.62 -8.75
CA THR A 91 27.18 -20.03 -10.15
C THR A 91 26.12 -19.50 -11.12
N ALA A 92 25.02 -18.93 -10.60
CA ALA A 92 23.92 -18.37 -11.37
C ALA A 92 23.35 -17.14 -10.65
N SER A 93 22.73 -16.24 -11.41
CA SER A 93 22.06 -15.06 -10.85
C SER A 93 20.76 -15.47 -10.15
N THR A 94 20.33 -14.65 -9.19
CA THR A 94 19.04 -14.83 -8.50
C THR A 94 17.85 -14.63 -9.45
N ILE A 95 18.06 -13.94 -10.57
CA ILE A 95 17.02 -13.58 -11.54
C ILE A 95 17.42 -14.15 -12.90
N LEU A 96 16.82 -15.30 -13.26
CA LEU A 96 17.04 -15.96 -14.55
C LEU A 96 16.29 -15.28 -15.73
N THR A 97 15.46 -14.27 -15.44
CA THR A 97 14.66 -13.54 -16.43
C THR A 97 15.44 -12.40 -17.11
N ARG A 98 16.73 -12.52 -17.43
CA ARG A 98 17.55 -11.46 -18.07
C ARG A 98 17.29 -11.35 -19.56
N GLU A 99 17.22 -10.13 -20.13
CA GLU A 99 17.38 -9.92 -21.58
C GLU A 99 18.75 -10.48 -22.05
N GLY A 100 18.72 -11.61 -22.77
CA GLY A 100 19.92 -12.37 -23.17
C GLY A 100 20.32 -13.54 -22.25
N GLY A 101 19.52 -13.89 -21.25
CA GLY A 101 19.67 -15.14 -20.49
C GLY A 101 19.24 -16.36 -21.31
N ASN A 102 19.78 -17.55 -21.00
CA ASN A 102 19.37 -18.79 -21.66
C ASN A 102 17.89 -19.07 -21.39
N LEU A 103 17.09 -19.22 -22.45
CA LEU A 103 15.71 -19.65 -22.34
C LEU A 103 15.68 -21.03 -21.68
N VAL A 104 15.09 -21.11 -20.50
CA VAL A 104 14.84 -22.38 -19.83
C VAL A 104 13.51 -22.90 -20.35
N ALA A 105 13.55 -23.97 -21.14
CA ALA A 105 12.36 -24.66 -21.63
C ALA A 105 12.29 -26.07 -21.05
N VAL A 106 11.09 -26.48 -20.65
CA VAL A 106 10.80 -27.85 -20.21
C VAL A 106 9.67 -28.36 -21.09
N ASP A 107 9.90 -29.50 -21.74
CA ASP A 107 8.92 -30.14 -22.63
C ASP A 107 8.28 -29.18 -23.64
N LYS A 108 9.13 -28.46 -24.39
CA LYS A 108 8.74 -27.48 -25.43
C LYS A 108 7.89 -26.29 -24.94
N LYS A 109 7.70 -26.11 -23.64
CA LYS A 109 7.12 -24.91 -23.03
C LYS A 109 8.22 -24.07 -22.41
N THR A 110 8.16 -22.76 -22.61
CA THR A 110 9.04 -21.80 -21.94
C THR A 110 8.73 -21.80 -20.45
N ALA A 111 9.69 -22.28 -19.65
CA ALA A 111 9.56 -22.30 -18.19
C ALA A 111 9.86 -20.92 -17.59
N LEU A 112 10.75 -20.16 -18.24
CA LEU A 112 11.07 -18.79 -17.82
C LEU A 112 11.54 -17.95 -19.01
N LEU A 113 10.99 -16.74 -19.14
CA LEU A 113 11.36 -15.76 -20.15
C LEU A 113 11.93 -14.50 -19.50
N PRO A 114 12.84 -13.80 -20.21
CA PRO A 114 13.26 -12.48 -19.82
C PRO A 114 12.11 -11.48 -19.71
N ILE A 115 11.95 -10.85 -18.54
CA ILE A 115 10.93 -9.81 -18.34
C ILE A 115 11.58 -8.48 -18.70
N LEU A 116 11.15 -7.83 -19.77
CA LEU A 116 11.63 -6.50 -20.14
C LEU A 116 10.92 -5.45 -19.29
N LEU A 117 11.69 -4.55 -18.67
CA LEU A 117 11.11 -3.42 -17.92
C LEU A 117 11.15 -2.17 -18.80
N GLY A 118 10.00 -1.77 -19.31
CA GLY A 118 9.82 -0.58 -20.13
C GLY A 118 8.99 0.51 -19.45
N THR A 119 8.53 1.46 -20.24
CA THR A 119 7.66 2.55 -19.78
C THR A 119 6.31 2.05 -19.26
N ALA A 120 5.72 1.05 -19.91
CA ALA A 120 4.49 0.41 -19.45
C ALA A 120 4.63 -0.16 -18.02
N ASP A 121 5.72 -0.87 -17.73
CA ASP A 121 6.01 -1.36 -16.38
C ASP A 121 6.14 -0.21 -15.39
N PHE A 122 6.90 0.83 -15.76
CA PHE A 122 7.07 2.01 -14.92
C PHE A 122 5.73 2.62 -14.50
N LEU A 123 4.81 2.79 -15.45
CA LEU A 123 3.46 3.32 -15.19
C LEU A 123 2.65 2.41 -14.27
N VAL A 124 2.62 1.10 -14.55
CA VAL A 124 1.84 0.15 -13.76
C VAL A 124 2.37 0.04 -12.32
N TYR A 125 3.69 0.10 -12.11
CA TYR A 125 4.26 0.18 -10.75
C TYR A 125 3.87 1.46 -9.99
N HIS A 126 3.67 2.58 -10.68
CA HIS A 126 3.13 3.78 -10.03
C HIS A 126 1.63 3.66 -9.72
N ILE A 127 0.86 2.92 -10.53
CA ILE A 127 -0.53 2.59 -10.20
C ILE A 127 -0.60 1.65 -8.99
N HIS A 128 0.29 0.66 -8.89
CA HIS A 128 0.41 -0.18 -7.69
C HIS A 128 0.72 0.67 -6.47
N THR A 129 1.68 1.57 -6.59
CA THR A 129 2.07 2.50 -5.52
C THR A 129 0.88 3.36 -5.10
N PHE A 130 0.17 3.97 -6.05
CA PHE A 130 -1.04 4.75 -5.81
C PHE A 130 -2.11 3.96 -5.04
N THR A 131 -2.52 2.80 -5.56
CA THR A 131 -3.58 1.99 -4.95
C THR A 131 -3.21 1.50 -3.55
N ILE A 132 -1.94 1.17 -3.31
CA ILE A 132 -1.42 0.82 -1.98
C ILE A 132 -1.47 2.04 -1.05
N HIS A 133 -1.00 3.22 -1.48
CA HIS A 133 -1.02 4.43 -0.65
C HIS A 133 -2.44 4.84 -0.27
N VAL A 134 -3.40 4.75 -1.18
CA VAL A 134 -4.82 5.04 -0.86
C VAL A 134 -5.38 4.02 0.12
N THR A 135 -5.05 2.73 -0.03
CA THR A 135 -5.45 1.70 0.94
C THR A 135 -4.88 2.00 2.33
N VAL A 136 -3.60 2.38 2.41
CA VAL A 136 -2.95 2.78 3.67
C VAL A 136 -3.58 4.05 4.26
N LEU A 137 -3.89 5.04 3.43
CA LEU A 137 -4.54 6.29 3.86
C LEU A 137 -5.86 6.01 4.57
N ILE A 138 -6.71 5.18 3.98
CA ILE A 138 -8.02 4.84 4.53
C ILE A 138 -7.86 4.09 5.86
N LEU A 139 -7.03 3.05 5.89
CA LEU A 139 -6.86 2.22 7.08
C LEU A 139 -6.19 3.00 8.23
N LEU A 140 -5.12 3.75 7.92
CA LEU A 140 -4.40 4.54 8.91
C LEU A 140 -5.27 5.67 9.46
N LYS A 141 -6.08 6.32 8.63
CA LYS A 141 -7.06 7.30 9.09
C LYS A 141 -8.08 6.66 10.04
N GLY A 142 -8.58 5.47 9.71
CA GLY A 142 -9.49 4.73 10.57
C GLY A 142 -8.91 4.39 11.96
N VAL A 143 -7.61 4.11 12.01
CA VAL A 143 -6.86 3.87 13.26
C VAL A 143 -6.64 5.15 14.06
N LEU A 144 -6.09 6.19 13.43
CA LEU A 144 -5.68 7.41 14.14
C LEU A 144 -6.88 8.23 14.64
N PHE A 145 -7.98 8.22 13.91
CA PHE A 145 -9.21 8.94 14.27
C PHE A 145 -10.24 8.03 14.96
N ALA A 146 -9.81 6.92 15.57
CA ALA A 146 -10.72 5.97 16.20
C ALA A 146 -11.32 6.51 17.50
N CYS A 147 -10.49 7.11 18.35
CA CYS A 147 -10.88 7.59 19.67
C CYS A 147 -11.57 8.95 19.63
N SER A 148 -11.07 9.85 18.79
CA SER A 148 -11.57 11.21 18.66
C SER A 148 -11.28 11.77 17.27
N SER A 149 -12.00 12.84 16.94
CA SER A 149 -11.80 13.63 15.73
C SER A 149 -12.25 15.06 16.01
N HIS A 150 -11.86 16.01 15.14
CA HIS A 150 -12.37 17.37 15.25
C HIS A 150 -13.90 17.45 15.08
N LEU A 151 -14.49 16.53 14.30
CA LEU A 151 -15.93 16.47 14.10
C LEU A 151 -16.66 15.87 15.31
N ILE A 152 -16.14 14.79 15.89
CA ILE A 152 -16.73 14.08 17.03
C ILE A 152 -15.62 13.78 18.04
N PRO A 153 -15.56 14.51 19.16
CA PRO A 153 -14.50 14.38 20.15
C PRO A 153 -14.64 13.11 21.01
N ASP A 154 -15.85 12.61 21.20
CA ASP A 154 -16.22 11.50 22.09
C ASP A 154 -16.47 10.18 21.32
N LYS A 155 -15.83 10.03 20.16
CA LYS A 155 -16.04 8.90 19.25
C LYS A 155 -15.73 7.54 19.88
N ALA A 156 -14.79 7.47 20.82
CA ALA A 156 -14.48 6.26 21.59
C ALA A 156 -15.71 5.68 22.30
N ASN A 157 -16.63 6.53 22.78
CA ASN A 157 -17.84 6.10 23.49
C ASN A 157 -18.87 5.42 22.58
N LEU A 158 -18.88 5.78 21.29
CA LEU A 158 -19.73 5.14 20.27
C LEU A 158 -19.24 3.73 19.91
N GLY A 159 -17.97 3.43 20.22
CA GLY A 159 -17.35 2.14 19.97
C GLY A 159 -16.79 1.98 18.55
N PHE A 160 -16.42 0.74 18.21
CA PHE A 160 -15.74 0.45 16.95
C PHE A 160 -16.70 0.37 15.74
N TYR A 161 -17.92 -0.11 15.98
CA TYR A 161 -18.92 -0.38 14.96
C TYR A 161 -20.21 0.35 15.29
N PHE A 162 -20.52 1.39 14.52
CA PHE A 162 -21.74 2.17 14.59
C PHE A 162 -21.99 2.86 13.24
N PRO A 163 -23.23 3.10 12.81
CA PRO A 163 -23.51 3.60 11.46
C PRO A 163 -23.21 5.10 11.27
N CYS A 164 -23.55 5.92 12.26
CA CYS A 164 -23.38 7.37 12.28
C CYS A 164 -23.66 7.94 13.68
N ASP A 165 -23.38 9.22 13.88
CA ASP A 165 -23.77 10.06 15.02
C ASP A 165 -24.89 11.05 14.61
N GLY A 166 -25.92 10.52 13.94
CA GLY A 166 -27.08 11.28 13.46
C GLY A 166 -26.82 12.23 12.26
N PRO A 167 -27.86 12.92 11.78
CA PRO A 167 -27.79 13.80 10.60
C PRO A 167 -27.20 15.19 10.89
N GLY A 168 -26.82 15.49 12.13
CA GLY A 168 -26.20 16.76 12.49
C GLY A 168 -24.84 16.98 11.84
N ARG A 169 -24.32 18.21 11.93
CA ARG A 169 -22.98 18.61 11.41
C ARG A 169 -22.77 18.24 9.92
N GLU A 170 -23.79 18.52 9.09
CA GLU A 170 -23.80 18.22 7.65
C GLU A 170 -23.78 16.72 7.30
N GLY A 171 -23.99 15.86 8.30
CA GLY A 171 -24.07 14.41 8.16
C GLY A 171 -22.81 13.71 8.68
N THR A 172 -23.01 12.69 9.53
CA THR A 172 -21.91 11.91 10.14
C THR A 172 -21.89 10.46 9.65
N CYS A 173 -22.32 10.23 8.41
CA CYS A 173 -22.32 8.89 7.82
C CYS A 173 -20.89 8.34 7.67
N GLN A 174 -20.73 7.04 7.90
CA GLN A 174 -19.48 6.30 7.65
C GLN A 174 -18.24 6.82 8.39
N ILE A 175 -18.45 7.45 9.55
CA ILE A 175 -17.37 7.95 10.39
C ILE A 175 -16.73 6.84 11.22
N SER A 176 -17.38 5.69 11.42
CA SER A 176 -16.88 4.69 12.35
C SER A 176 -15.57 4.08 11.86
N SER A 177 -14.82 3.53 12.80
CA SER A 177 -13.59 2.82 12.49
C SER A 177 -13.84 1.58 11.63
N TRP A 178 -14.97 0.89 11.83
CA TRP A 178 -15.39 -0.20 10.95
C TRP A 178 -15.65 0.26 9.51
N ASP A 179 -16.25 1.43 9.31
CA ASP A 179 -16.52 1.95 7.96
C ASP A 179 -15.22 2.21 7.19
N HIS A 180 -14.13 2.58 7.89
CA HIS A 180 -12.80 2.69 7.27
C HIS A 180 -12.24 1.32 6.88
N VAL A 181 -12.49 0.26 7.66
CA VAL A 181 -12.13 -1.11 7.27
C VAL A 181 -12.94 -1.55 6.05
N PHE A 182 -14.24 -1.27 6.04
CA PHE A 182 -15.15 -1.53 4.91
C PHE A 182 -14.64 -0.84 3.63
N LEU A 183 -14.37 0.47 3.68
CA LEU A 183 -13.82 1.22 2.55
C LEU A 183 -12.43 0.69 2.14
N GLY A 184 -11.61 0.31 3.12
CA GLY A 184 -10.30 -0.30 2.91
C GLY A 184 -10.37 -1.63 2.17
N LEU A 185 -11.43 -2.44 2.35
CA LEU A 185 -11.63 -3.68 1.59
C LEU A 185 -11.83 -3.42 0.09
N PHE A 186 -12.56 -2.36 -0.30
CA PHE A 186 -12.73 -2.01 -1.73
C PHE A 186 -11.42 -1.55 -2.36
N TRP A 187 -10.63 -0.75 -1.66
CA TRP A 187 -9.33 -0.30 -2.16
C TRP A 187 -8.29 -1.41 -2.18
N MET A 188 -8.34 -2.30 -1.19
CA MET A 188 -7.56 -3.53 -1.19
C MET A 188 -7.92 -4.43 -2.38
N TYR A 189 -9.21 -4.62 -2.66
CA TYR A 189 -9.69 -5.31 -3.86
C TYR A 189 -9.12 -4.67 -5.12
N ASN A 190 -9.28 -3.35 -5.28
CA ASN A 190 -8.78 -2.63 -6.45
C ASN A 190 -7.26 -2.82 -6.63
N SER A 191 -6.49 -2.65 -5.56
CA SER A 191 -5.03 -2.82 -5.59
C SER A 191 -4.61 -4.24 -5.93
N ILE A 192 -5.33 -5.28 -5.50
CA ILE A 192 -5.03 -6.67 -5.87
C ILE A 192 -5.34 -6.91 -7.34
N PHE A 193 -6.49 -6.42 -7.81
CA PHE A 193 -6.91 -6.62 -9.19
C PHE A 193 -5.91 -6.03 -10.17
N VAL A 194 -5.41 -4.81 -9.95
CA VAL A 194 -4.38 -4.21 -10.81
C VAL A 194 -3.12 -5.07 -10.84
N VAL A 195 -2.66 -5.60 -9.70
CA VAL A 195 -1.44 -6.46 -9.68
C VAL A 195 -1.68 -7.79 -10.36
N ILE A 196 -2.86 -8.41 -10.20
CA ILE A 196 -3.17 -9.68 -10.87
C ILE A 196 -3.26 -9.45 -12.38
N PHE A 197 -3.96 -8.42 -12.85
CA PHE A 197 -4.05 -8.10 -14.28
C PHE A 197 -2.71 -7.73 -14.90
N HIS A 198 -1.81 -7.12 -14.14
CA HIS A 198 -0.45 -6.86 -14.59
C HIS A 198 0.38 -8.14 -14.71
N PHE A 199 0.10 -9.15 -13.89
CA PHE A 199 0.85 -10.40 -13.86
C PHE A 199 0.38 -11.41 -14.91
N THR A 200 -0.93 -11.46 -15.20
CA THR A 200 -1.53 -12.30 -16.26
C THR A 200 -1.29 -11.73 -17.65
#